data_AF-A0A413WXP7-F1
#
_entry.id   AF-A0A413WXP7-F1
#
_cell.length_a   1.000
_cell.length_b   1.000
_cell.length_c   1.000
_cell.angle_alpha   90.00
_cell.angle_beta   90.00
_cell.angle_gamma   90.00
#
_symmetry.space_group_name_H-M   'P 1'
#
loop_
_entity.id
_entity.type
_entity.pdbx_description
1 polymer ?
#
loop_
_entity_poly.entity_id
_entity_poly.type
_entity_poly.pdbx_seq_one_letter_code
_entity_poly.pdbx_strand_id
1 'polypeptide(L)'
;MKENDFNLDTTVREKKVFLKKIRIVFTAALFLTGVLSFLGLMMSAWGIKNRIWLQMGLADFVWNMVLTAVMILVFVSLVKIAADEQPFSRTLTWSIRMIGILLLTASFVIPRLEGYQSSGYEFLSRGSFVLIDAAIFIPGLLFVILGNIIMEGFSMQKEMDEIL
;
A
#
# COMPACT_ATOMS: atom_id res chain seq x y z
N MET A 1 34.68 -46.94 1.36
CA MET A 1 33.50 -46.06 1.30
C MET A 1 33.57 -45.31 -0.02
N LYS A 2 32.52 -45.35 -0.85
CA LYS A 2 32.44 -44.50 -2.05
C LYS A 2 32.13 -43.08 -1.58
N GLU A 3 32.95 -42.11 -1.97
CA GLU A 3 32.61 -40.68 -1.81
C GLU A 3 31.30 -40.44 -2.54
N ASN A 4 30.24 -40.16 -1.78
CA ASN A 4 29.04 -39.56 -2.35
C ASN A 4 29.34 -38.08 -2.52
N ASP A 5 29.80 -37.71 -3.70
CA ASP A 5 29.81 -36.32 -4.16
C ASP A 5 28.37 -35.87 -4.35
N PHE A 6 27.74 -35.42 -3.25
CA PHE A 6 26.52 -34.65 -3.32
C PHE A 6 26.88 -33.28 -3.89
N ASN A 7 26.76 -33.16 -5.20
CA ASN A 7 26.79 -31.87 -5.87
C ASN A 7 25.47 -31.17 -5.53
N LEU A 8 25.45 -30.48 -4.39
CA LEU A 8 24.38 -29.56 -4.01
C LEU A 8 24.34 -28.48 -5.10
N ASP A 9 23.33 -28.56 -5.97
CA ASP A 9 23.02 -27.53 -6.93
C ASP A 9 22.58 -26.28 -6.16
N THR A 10 23.56 -25.50 -5.70
CA THR A 10 23.40 -24.23 -4.97
C THR A 10 22.93 -23.10 -5.89
N THR A 11 22.39 -23.42 -7.07
CA THR A 11 21.94 -22.37 -7.99
C THR A 11 20.72 -21.67 -7.41
N VAL A 12 20.97 -20.45 -6.90
CA VAL A 12 20.01 -19.42 -6.50
C VAL A 12 19.14 -19.01 -7.70
N ARG A 13 18.28 -19.92 -8.18
CA ARG A 13 17.57 -19.78 -9.47
C ARG A 13 16.15 -19.26 -9.35
N GLU A 14 15.51 -19.35 -8.18
CA GLU A 14 14.08 -18.98 -8.06
C GLU A 14 13.82 -17.47 -8.11
N LYS A 15 14.72 -16.64 -7.57
CA LYS A 15 14.51 -15.19 -7.40
C LYS A 15 14.24 -14.46 -8.73
N LYS A 16 14.90 -14.87 -9.82
CA LYS A 16 14.73 -14.26 -11.16
C LYS A 16 13.49 -14.71 -11.93
N VAL A 17 12.82 -15.80 -11.52
CA VAL A 17 11.69 -16.37 -12.26
C VAL A 17 10.39 -15.61 -11.98
N PHE A 18 10.20 -15.17 -10.73
CA PHE A 18 8.96 -14.50 -10.31
C PHE A 18 8.70 -13.19 -11.07
N LEU A 19 9.65 -12.24 -11.04
CA LEU A 19 9.50 -10.94 -11.72
C LEU A 19 9.38 -11.08 -13.24
N LYS A 20 10.01 -12.09 -13.84
CA LYS A 20 9.84 -12.39 -15.27
C LYS A 20 8.41 -12.79 -15.60
N LYS A 21 7.75 -13.56 -14.74
CA LYS A 21 6.37 -14.02 -14.94
C LYS A 21 5.35 -12.88 -14.91
N ILE A 22 5.57 -11.88 -14.04
CA ILE A 22 4.64 -10.73 -13.87
C ILE A 22 5.14 -9.43 -14.51
N ARG A 23 6.21 -9.49 -15.32
CA ARG A 23 6.98 -8.33 -15.76
C ARG A 23 6.14 -7.20 -16.35
N ILE A 24 5.19 -7.53 -17.23
CA ILE A 24 4.35 -6.53 -17.92
C ILE A 24 3.48 -5.78 -16.90
N VAL A 25 2.77 -6.53 -16.05
CA VAL A 25 1.88 -5.97 -15.03
C VAL A 25 2.66 -5.17 -14.00
N PHE A 26 3.81 -5.68 -13.56
CA PHE A 26 4.68 -5.00 -12.61
C PHE A 26 5.23 -3.68 -13.18
N THR A 27 5.71 -3.69 -14.42
CA THR A 27 6.23 -2.48 -15.08
C THR A 27 5.12 -1.45 -15.28
N ALA A 28 3.93 -1.88 -15.69
CA ALA A 28 2.78 -1.00 -15.82
C ALA A 28 2.37 -0.39 -14.47
N ALA A 29 2.32 -1.21 -13.41
CA ALA A 29 2.01 -0.74 -12.06
C ALA A 29 3.04 0.27 -11.56
N LEU A 30 4.34 0.01 -11.76
CA LEU A 30 5.41 0.91 -11.36
C LEU A 30 5.34 2.25 -12.10
N PHE A 31 5.07 2.21 -13.41
CA PHE A 31 4.90 3.43 -14.22
C PHE A 31 3.67 4.24 -13.77
N LEU A 32 2.50 3.59 -13.67
CA LEU A 32 1.25 4.24 -13.29
C LEU A 32 1.32 4.84 -11.89
N THR A 33 1.82 4.07 -10.91
CA THR A 33 1.95 4.55 -9.53
C THR A 33 2.95 5.69 -9.40
N GLY A 34 4.05 5.67 -10.17
CA GLY A 34 5.00 6.77 -10.22
C GLY A 34 4.39 8.05 -10.79
N VAL A 35 3.73 7.97 -11.94
CA VAL A 35 3.06 9.12 -12.58
C VAL A 35 1.98 9.71 -11.66
N LEU A 36 1.11 8.85 -11.10
CA LEU A 36 0.03 9.29 -10.21
C LEU A 36 0.55 9.88 -8.90
N SER A 37 1.63 9.35 -8.33
CA SER A 37 2.26 9.93 -7.14
C SER A 37 2.83 11.32 -7.42
N PHE A 38 3.51 11.48 -8.56
CA PHE A 38 4.08 12.77 -8.96
C PHE A 38 2.98 13.81 -9.22
N LEU A 39 1.96 13.46 -10.01
CA LEU A 39 0.82 14.33 -10.28
C LEU A 39 0.05 14.65 -8.99
N GLY A 40 -0.19 13.67 -8.12
CA GLY A 40 -0.86 13.85 -6.85
C GLY A 40 -0.12 14.83 -5.93
N LEU A 41 1.21 14.74 -5.85
CA LEU A 41 2.04 15.69 -5.09
C LEU A 41 1.95 17.10 -5.66
N MET A 42 2.07 17.23 -6.99
CA MET A 42 1.98 18.53 -7.67
C MET A 42 0.61 19.18 -7.44
N MET A 43 -0.46 18.41 -7.61
CA MET A 43 -1.84 18.87 -7.39
C MET A 43 -2.09 19.21 -5.92
N SER A 44 -1.56 18.43 -4.98
CA SER A 44 -1.66 18.71 -3.55
C SER A 44 -0.94 20.02 -3.19
N ALA A 45 0.28 20.23 -3.69
CA ALA A 45 1.05 21.44 -3.43
C ALA A 45 0.37 22.69 -4.03
N TRP A 46 -0.07 22.59 -5.30
CA TRP A 46 -0.82 23.64 -5.96
C TRP A 46 -2.15 23.92 -5.23
N GLY A 47 -2.82 22.86 -4.79
CA GLY A 47 -4.08 22.94 -4.07
C GLY A 47 -3.95 23.61 -2.70
N ILE A 48 -2.89 23.30 -1.97
CA ILE A 48 -2.59 23.97 -0.70
C ILE A 48 -2.39 25.47 -0.91
N LYS A 49 -1.60 25.83 -1.94
CA LYS A 49 -1.32 27.23 -2.27
C LYS A 49 -2.59 28.02 -2.61
N ASN A 50 -3.50 27.42 -3.36
CA ASN A 50 -4.70 28.10 -3.85
C ASN A 50 -5.95 27.88 -2.97
N ARG A 51 -5.81 27.15 -1.86
CA ARG A 51 -6.91 26.85 -0.93
C ARG A 51 -8.14 26.25 -1.62
N ILE A 52 -7.92 25.33 -2.56
CA ILE A 52 -9.01 24.71 -3.35
C ILE A 52 -10.05 23.97 -2.50
N TRP A 53 -9.73 23.59 -1.26
CA TRP A 53 -10.71 23.05 -0.30
C TRP A 53 -11.92 23.98 -0.08
N LEU A 54 -11.79 25.29 -0.30
CA LEU A 54 -12.90 26.24 -0.22
C LEU A 54 -13.92 26.06 -1.36
N GLN A 55 -13.52 25.47 -2.48
CA GLN A 55 -14.38 25.24 -3.65
C GLN A 55 -14.85 23.79 -3.72
N MET A 56 -13.95 22.83 -3.46
CA MET A 56 -14.27 21.40 -3.58
C MET A 56 -14.80 20.76 -2.29
N GLY A 57 -14.64 21.44 -1.13
CA GLY A 57 -14.93 20.86 0.18
C GLY A 57 -13.68 20.28 0.85
N LEU A 58 -13.64 20.38 2.19
CA LEU A 58 -12.50 19.95 2.98
C LEU A 58 -12.37 18.43 3.00
N ALA A 59 -13.49 17.71 3.10
CA ALA A 59 -13.52 16.25 3.08
C ALA A 59 -12.90 15.68 1.79
N ASP A 60 -13.34 16.16 0.63
CA ASP A 60 -12.82 15.71 -0.68
C ASP A 60 -11.35 16.07 -0.87
N PHE A 61 -10.93 17.24 -0.41
CA PHE A 61 -9.53 17.64 -0.46
C PHE A 61 -8.64 16.70 0.37
N VAL A 62 -9.04 16.39 1.61
CA VAL A 62 -8.31 15.46 2.48
C VAL A 62 -8.33 14.05 1.92
N TRP A 63 -9.43 13.60 1.33
CA TRP A 63 -9.50 12.31 0.66
C TRP A 63 -8.49 12.18 -0.48
N ASN A 64 -8.36 13.21 -1.33
CA ASN A 64 -7.36 13.24 -2.39
C ASN A 64 -5.91 13.22 -1.85
N MET A 65 -5.66 13.84 -0.70
CA MET A 65 -4.36 13.75 -0.02
C MET A 65 -4.08 12.34 0.51
N VAL A 66 -5.08 11.67 1.10
CA VAL A 66 -4.98 10.28 1.54
C VAL A 66 -4.65 9.38 0.35
N LEU A 67 -5.38 9.50 -0.76
CA LEU A 67 -5.10 8.74 -1.98
C LEU A 67 -3.70 9.01 -2.52
N THR A 68 -3.25 10.26 -2.53
CA THR A 68 -1.88 10.62 -2.94
C THR A 68 -0.83 9.93 -2.06
N ALA A 69 -1.02 9.94 -0.74
CA ALA A 69 -0.13 9.27 0.19
C ALA A 69 -0.10 7.74 -0.01
N VAL A 70 -1.26 7.12 -0.26
CA VAL A 70 -1.33 5.69 -0.60
C VAL A 70 -0.55 5.39 -1.88
N MET A 71 -0.71 6.20 -2.93
CA MET A 71 0.02 6.01 -4.19
C MET A 71 1.54 6.11 -4.01
N ILE A 72 2.01 7.05 -3.18
CA ILE A 72 3.43 7.19 -2.85
C ILE A 72 3.94 5.94 -2.13
N LEU A 73 3.22 5.45 -1.12
CA LEU A 73 3.60 4.23 -0.39
C LEU A 73 3.67 3.01 -1.32
N VAL A 74 2.69 2.87 -2.21
CA VAL A 74 2.69 1.79 -3.21
C VAL A 74 3.89 1.95 -4.16
N PHE A 75 4.13 3.14 -4.70
CA PHE A 75 5.25 3.39 -5.60
C PHE A 75 6.60 3.07 -4.94
N VAL A 76 6.83 3.53 -3.72
CA VAL A 76 8.05 3.23 -2.94
C VAL A 76 8.21 1.73 -2.75
N SER A 77 7.12 1.03 -2.44
CA SER A 77 7.16 -0.43 -2.27
C SER A 77 7.54 -1.16 -3.57
N LEU A 78 7.00 -0.73 -4.72
CA LEU A 78 7.34 -1.29 -6.03
C LEU A 78 8.77 -0.99 -6.44
N VAL A 79 9.26 0.24 -6.21
CA VAL A 79 10.67 0.59 -6.45
C VAL A 79 11.59 -0.30 -5.62
N LYS A 80 11.23 -0.57 -4.37
CA LYS A 80 12.04 -1.43 -3.50
C LYS A 80 12.06 -2.89 -4.00
N ILE A 81 10.93 -3.43 -4.43
CA ILE A 81 10.84 -4.76 -5.06
C ILE A 81 11.68 -4.82 -6.34
N ALA A 82 11.66 -3.76 -7.16
CA ALA A 82 12.45 -3.69 -8.38
C ALA A 82 13.96 -3.64 -8.09
N ALA A 83 14.38 -2.94 -7.03
CA ALA A 83 15.77 -2.80 -6.63
C ALA A 83 16.34 -4.08 -5.99
N ASP A 84 15.55 -4.74 -5.13
CA ASP A 84 16.01 -5.92 -4.38
C ASP A 84 15.80 -7.23 -5.17
N GLU A 85 15.10 -7.19 -6.31
CA GLU A 85 14.63 -8.36 -7.09
C GLU A 85 13.87 -9.41 -6.25
N GLN A 86 13.32 -9.00 -5.11
CA GLN A 86 12.63 -9.89 -4.16
C GLN A 86 11.17 -9.49 -4.01
N PRO A 87 10.22 -10.45 -4.08
CA PRO A 87 8.79 -10.17 -3.96
C PRO A 87 8.41 -9.67 -2.57
N PHE A 88 9.12 -10.13 -1.54
CA PHE A 88 8.86 -9.78 -0.15
C PHE A 88 10.02 -8.97 0.40
N SER A 89 9.70 -7.86 1.04
CA SER A 89 10.67 -7.01 1.73
C SER A 89 10.03 -6.41 2.97
N ARG A 90 10.85 -6.11 3.98
CA ARG A 90 10.41 -5.38 5.17
C ARG A 90 9.73 -4.05 4.82
N THR A 91 10.19 -3.39 3.75
CA THR A 91 9.62 -2.14 3.25
C THR A 91 8.22 -2.32 2.68
N LEU A 92 7.98 -3.37 1.89
CA LEU A 92 6.65 -3.68 1.36
C LEU A 92 5.66 -3.91 2.50
N THR A 93 6.06 -4.72 3.46
CA THR A 93 5.22 -5.06 4.63
C THR A 93 4.85 -3.81 5.43
N TRP A 94 5.82 -2.94 5.70
CA TRP A 94 5.57 -1.67 6.36
C TRP A 94 4.69 -0.74 5.52
N SER A 95 4.89 -0.67 4.21
CA SER A 95 4.07 0.16 3.32
C SER A 95 2.60 -0.26 3.37
N ILE A 96 2.33 -1.56 3.31
CA ILE A 96 0.97 -2.11 3.41
C ILE A 96 0.33 -1.80 4.76
N ARG A 97 1.07 -1.99 5.87
CA ARG A 97 0.58 -1.62 7.22
C ARG A 97 0.28 -0.13 7.32
N MET A 98 1.16 0.72 6.79
CA MET A 98 0.98 2.18 6.80
C MET A 98 -0.23 2.61 5.97
N ILE A 99 -0.46 2.01 4.80
CA ILE A 99 -1.69 2.22 4.01
C ILE A 99 -2.91 1.86 4.84
N GLY A 100 -2.89 0.71 5.50
CA GLY A 100 -3.98 0.26 6.36
C GLY A 100 -4.27 1.23 7.51
N ILE A 101 -3.23 1.65 8.25
CA ILE A 101 -3.34 2.63 9.34
C ILE A 101 -3.87 3.97 8.83
N LEU A 102 -3.35 4.45 7.69
CA LEU A 102 -3.80 5.70 7.08
C LEU A 102 -5.30 5.64 6.75
N LEU A 103 -5.77 4.58 6.11
CA LEU A 103 -7.19 4.39 5.81
C LEU A 103 -8.05 4.26 7.07
N LEU A 104 -7.59 3.52 8.07
CA LEU A 104 -8.28 3.45 9.37
C LEU A 104 -8.44 4.86 9.96
N THR A 105 -7.35 5.64 10.05
CA THR A 105 -7.43 7.01 10.56
C THR A 105 -8.36 7.88 9.72
N ALA A 106 -8.31 7.77 8.38
CA ALA A 106 -9.16 8.51 7.47
C ALA A 106 -10.65 8.19 7.66
N SER A 107 -10.99 6.93 7.94
CA SER A 107 -12.39 6.50 8.20
C SER A 107 -13.01 7.14 9.44
N PHE A 108 -12.18 7.56 10.40
CA PHE A 108 -12.62 8.37 11.53
C PHE A 108 -12.52 9.87 11.20
N VAL A 109 -11.47 10.36 10.59
CA VAL A 109 -11.28 11.81 10.41
C VAL A 109 -12.25 12.39 9.38
N ILE A 110 -12.36 11.77 8.21
CA ILE A 110 -13.09 12.33 7.05
C ILE A 110 -14.57 12.58 7.35
N PRO A 111 -15.30 11.70 8.05
CA PRO A 111 -16.69 11.96 8.41
C PRO A 111 -16.92 13.17 9.34
N ARG A 112 -15.87 13.72 9.98
CA ARG A 112 -15.96 14.96 10.79
C ARG A 112 -15.64 16.22 9.98
N LEU A 113 -15.21 16.10 8.73
CA LEU A 113 -14.83 17.23 7.91
C LEU A 113 -16.06 17.84 7.22
N GLU A 114 -16.03 19.15 7.03
CA GLU A 114 -17.05 19.85 6.27
C GLU A 114 -17.06 19.38 4.81
N GLY A 115 -18.27 19.19 4.27
CA GLY A 115 -18.48 18.69 2.93
C GLY A 115 -18.45 17.15 2.80
N TYR A 116 -18.29 16.41 3.90
CA TYR A 116 -18.41 14.95 3.84
C TYR A 116 -19.81 14.52 3.39
N GLN A 117 -19.84 13.61 2.41
CA GLN A 117 -21.04 12.90 1.99
C GLN A 117 -20.92 11.44 2.40
N SER A 118 -22.00 10.92 2.99
CA SER A 118 -22.04 9.53 3.43
C SER A 118 -21.87 8.58 2.24
N SER A 119 -21.02 7.57 2.43
CA SER A 119 -20.76 6.53 1.43
C SER A 119 -21.92 5.55 1.27
N GLY A 120 -22.93 5.61 2.14
CA GLY A 120 -24.04 4.66 2.23
C GLY A 120 -23.69 3.38 2.97
N TYR A 121 -22.44 3.23 3.42
CA TYR A 121 -21.94 2.11 4.19
C TYR A 121 -21.26 2.63 5.46
N GLU A 122 -22.01 2.74 6.55
CA GLU A 122 -21.49 3.20 7.85
C GLU A 122 -21.72 2.18 8.95
N PHE A 123 -20.78 2.09 9.91
CA PHE A 123 -20.97 1.22 11.09
C PHE A 123 -21.88 1.83 12.16
N LEU A 124 -21.89 3.16 12.27
CA LEU A 124 -22.74 3.91 13.20
C LEU A 124 -23.06 5.27 12.58
N SER A 125 -24.30 5.47 12.16
CA SER A 125 -24.82 6.77 11.73
C SER A 125 -26.10 7.13 12.50
N ARG A 126 -26.27 8.43 12.80
CA ARG A 126 -27.48 8.97 13.40
C ARG A 126 -27.77 10.33 12.77
N GLY A 127 -28.81 10.39 11.94
CA GLY A 127 -29.11 11.60 11.16
C GLY A 127 -27.95 11.93 10.22
N SER A 128 -27.43 13.15 10.31
CA SER A 128 -26.27 13.60 9.52
C SER A 128 -24.91 13.18 10.11
N PHE A 129 -24.88 12.64 11.33
CA PHE A 129 -23.64 12.24 11.97
C PHE A 129 -23.25 10.81 11.57
N VAL A 130 -22.00 10.65 11.12
CA VAL A 130 -21.38 9.35 10.82
C VAL A 130 -20.15 9.18 11.71
N LEU A 131 -20.13 8.11 12.52
CA LEU A 131 -19.00 7.82 13.40
C LEU A 131 -17.85 7.15 12.66
N ILE A 132 -18.12 6.21 11.75
CA ILE A 132 -17.10 5.49 10.99
C ILE A 132 -17.68 5.22 9.60
N ASP A 133 -16.95 5.68 8.58
CA ASP A 133 -17.22 5.29 7.19
C ASP A 133 -16.67 3.88 6.96
N ALA A 134 -17.56 2.89 6.80
CA ALA A 134 -17.17 1.51 6.63
C ALA A 134 -16.49 1.26 5.28
N ALA A 135 -16.81 2.06 4.24
CA ALA A 135 -16.19 1.95 2.92
C ALA A 135 -14.69 2.28 2.96
N ILE A 136 -14.26 3.11 3.91
CA ILE A 136 -12.84 3.44 4.14
C ILE A 136 -12.24 2.51 5.20
N PHE A 137 -12.98 2.23 6.27
CA PHE A 137 -12.51 1.44 7.41
C PHE A 137 -12.17 -0.01 7.02
N ILE A 138 -13.06 -0.68 6.28
CA ILE A 138 -12.90 -2.09 5.95
C ILE A 138 -11.63 -2.33 5.11
N PRO A 139 -11.37 -1.59 4.02
CA PRO A 139 -10.10 -1.70 3.30
C PRO A 139 -8.90 -1.44 4.21
N GLY A 140 -8.97 -0.43 5.09
CA GLY A 140 -7.90 -0.13 6.04
C GLY A 140 -7.58 -1.31 6.96
N LEU A 141 -8.60 -1.92 7.55
CA LEU A 141 -8.46 -3.11 8.39
C LEU A 141 -7.84 -4.28 7.63
N LEU A 142 -8.32 -4.54 6.41
CA LEU A 142 -7.81 -5.61 5.56
C LEU A 142 -6.33 -5.40 5.20
N PHE A 143 -5.92 -4.17 4.90
CA PHE A 143 -4.51 -3.86 4.64
C PHE A 143 -3.62 -4.07 5.88
N VAL A 144 -4.08 -3.71 7.07
CA VAL A 144 -3.30 -4.01 8.30
C VAL A 144 -3.13 -5.52 8.50
N ILE A 145 -4.21 -6.28 8.37
CA ILE A 145 -4.17 -7.75 8.48
C ILE A 145 -3.24 -8.36 7.42
N LEU A 146 -3.40 -7.94 6.16
CA LEU A 146 -2.57 -8.41 5.06
C LEU A 146 -1.10 -8.07 5.28
N GLY A 147 -0.81 -6.87 5.77
CA GLY A 147 0.54 -6.46 6.14
C GLY A 147 1.13 -7.31 7.27
N ASN A 148 0.31 -7.82 8.20
CA ASN A 148 0.78 -8.79 9.20
C ASN A 148 1.07 -10.15 8.59
N ILE A 149 0.17 -10.67 7.74
CA ILE A 149 0.36 -11.97 7.08
C ILE A 149 1.61 -11.96 6.19
N ILE A 150 1.83 -10.88 5.43
CA ILE A 150 3.03 -10.73 4.59
C ILE A 150 4.31 -10.65 5.43
N MET A 151 4.25 -10.07 6.64
CA MET A 151 5.41 -10.09 7.55
C MET A 151 5.77 -11.52 7.95
N GLU A 152 4.77 -12.31 8.35
CA GLU A 152 4.99 -13.71 8.73
C GLU A 152 5.54 -14.51 7.55
N GLY A 153 4.98 -14.34 6.35
CA GLY A 153 5.49 -14.98 5.14
C GLY A 153 6.94 -14.58 4.82
N PHE A 154 7.30 -13.32 5.03
CA PHE A 154 8.68 -12.85 4.89
C PHE A 154 9.63 -13.47 5.93
N SER A 155 9.20 -13.56 7.20
CA SER A 155 9.98 -14.22 8.26
C SER A 155 10.23 -15.70 7.93
N MET A 156 9.18 -16.42 7.51
CA MET A 156 9.30 -17.83 7.10
C MET A 156 10.24 -18.02 5.90
N GLN A 157 10.19 -17.10 4.93
CA GLN A 157 11.10 -17.15 3.78
C GLN A 157 12.55 -16.94 4.23
N LYS A 158 12.80 -16.03 5.18
CA LYS A 158 14.15 -15.78 5.71
C LYS A 158 14.69 -17.00 6.47
N GLU A 159 13.88 -17.65 7.28
CA GLU A 159 14.26 -18.87 8.00
C GLU A 159 14.61 -20.01 7.03
N MET A 160 13.84 -20.17 5.95
CA MET A 160 14.12 -21.19 4.93
C MET A 160 15.43 -20.89 4.16
N ASP A 161 15.67 -19.61 3.83
CA ASP A 161 16.93 -19.16 3.20
C ASP A 161 18.15 -19.30 4.14
N GLU A 162 17.96 -19.39 5.47
CA GLU A 162 19.04 -19.60 6.45
C GLU A 162 19.39 -21.09 6.67
N ILE A 163 18.44 -21.99 6.41
CA ILE A 163 18.61 -23.45 6.60
C ILE A 163 19.25 -24.12 5.36
N LEU A 164 19.07 -23.53 4.17
CA LEU A 164 19.61 -23.98 2.88
C LEU A 164 20.99 -23.38 2.59
#